data_AF-A0A3D1R3G0-F1
#
_entry.id   AF-A0A3D1R3G0-F1
#
_cell.length_a   1.000
_cell.length_b   1.000
_cell.length_c   1.000
_cell.angle_alpha   90.00
_cell.angle_beta   90.00
_cell.angle_gamma   90.00
#
_symmetry.space_group_name_H-M   'P 1'
#
loop_
_entity.id
_entity.type
_entity.pdbx_description
1 polymer ?
#
loop_
_entity_poly.entity_id
_entity_poly.type
_entity_poly.pdbx_seq_one_letter_code
_entity_poly.pdbx_strand_id
1 'polypeptide(L)' 'GGPHGPVTAQNLMRRNSYRNPVVAEAMKELGFVNRFGFGLQRAEKLLADNGNPPLEFDIDDHAFGVTVRARSR' A
#
# COMPACT_ATOMS: atom_id res chain seq x y z
N GLY A 1 -4.38 5.56 -12.02
CA GLY A 1 -5.35 4.45 -12.12
C GLY A 1 -5.74 4.03 -10.72
N GLY A 2 -7.02 3.72 -10.48
CA GLY A 2 -7.52 3.28 -9.18
C GLY A 2 -7.10 1.86 -8.78
N PRO A 3 -7.87 1.17 -7.92
CA PRO A 3 -7.64 -0.23 -7.58
C PRO A 3 -7.65 -1.17 -8.81
N HIS A 4 -7.03 -2.35 -8.70
CA HIS A 4 -6.84 -3.28 -9.82
C HIS A 4 -7.37 -4.68 -9.51
N GLY A 5 -8.04 -5.28 -10.50
CA GLY A 5 -8.59 -6.64 -10.38
C GLY A 5 -9.57 -6.73 -9.19
N PRO A 6 -9.40 -7.71 -8.28
CA PRO A 6 -10.33 -7.91 -7.16
C PRO A 6 -10.09 -6.96 -5.97
N VAL A 7 -9.16 -6.01 -6.09
CA VAL A 7 -8.82 -5.07 -5.01
C VAL A 7 -9.79 -3.89 -5.03
N THR A 8 -10.28 -3.51 -3.86
CA THR A 8 -11.15 -2.35 -3.62
C THR A 8 -10.64 -1.54 -2.44
N ALA A 9 -11.13 -0.31 -2.27
CA ALA A 9 -10.84 0.55 -1.12
C ALA A 9 -11.09 -0.15 0.24
N GLN A 10 -12.07 -1.04 0.31
CA GLN A 10 -12.47 -1.73 1.53
C GLN A 10 -11.60 -2.97 1.83
N ASN A 11 -10.92 -3.52 0.83
CA ASN A 11 -10.22 -4.80 0.95
C ASN A 11 -8.70 -4.74 0.70
N LEU A 12 -8.16 -3.58 0.33
CA LEU A 12 -6.75 -3.37 0.00
C LEU A 12 -5.75 -3.67 1.13
N MET A 13 -6.19 -3.71 2.38
CA MET A 13 -5.35 -4.16 3.50
C MET A 13 -5.16 -5.68 3.54
N ARG A 14 -6.07 -6.44 2.92
CA ARG A 14 -6.14 -7.91 2.99
C ARG A 14 -6.05 -8.60 1.63
N ARG A 15 -6.13 -7.85 0.54
CA ARG A 15 -6.04 -8.35 -0.84
C ARG A 15 -5.04 -7.54 -1.63
N ASN A 16 -4.31 -8.23 -2.50
CA ASN A 16 -3.36 -7.64 -3.43
C ASN A 16 -3.67 -8.09 -4.86
N SER A 17 -3.29 -7.25 -5.81
CA SER A 17 -3.34 -7.54 -7.24
C SER A 17 -2.31 -6.65 -7.93
N TYR A 18 -1.49 -7.25 -8.79
CA TYR A 18 -0.42 -6.54 -9.49
C TYR A 18 -0.86 -6.24 -10.92
N ARG A 19 -0.79 -4.97 -11.32
CA ARG A 19 -1.06 -4.55 -12.70
C ARG A 19 -0.03 -5.12 -13.68
N ASN A 20 1.22 -5.17 -13.25
CA ASN A 20 2.32 -5.74 -14.03
C ASN A 20 2.99 -6.86 -13.19
N PRO A 21 2.62 -8.13 -13.41
CA PRO A 21 3.21 -9.26 -12.71
C PRO A 21 4.72 -9.38 -12.91
N VAL A 22 5.23 -9.10 -14.11
CA VAL A 22 6.66 -9.20 -14.45
C VAL A 22 7.48 -8.20 -13.64
N VAL A 23 7.01 -6.95 -13.52
CA VAL A 23 7.68 -5.94 -12.70
C VAL A 23 7.63 -6.32 -11.22
N ALA A 24 6.49 -6.83 -10.73
CA ALA A 24 6.36 -7.25 -9.34
C ALA A 24 7.33 -8.39 -9.01
N GLU A 25 7.46 -9.38 -9.89
CA GLU A 25 8.40 -10.49 -9.79
C GLU A 25 9.85 -10.01 -9.78
N ALA A 26 10.25 -9.16 -10.74
CA ALA A 26 11.59 -8.60 -10.81
C ALA A 26 11.95 -7.80 -9.52
N MET A 27 11.04 -6.98 -9.01
CA MET A 27 11.25 -6.24 -7.75
C MET A 27 11.45 -7.18 -6.55
N LYS A 28 10.80 -8.34 -6.56
CA LYS A 28 10.91 -9.35 -5.51
C LYS A 28 12.25 -10.08 -5.59
N GLU A 29 12.67 -10.49 -6.79
CA GLU A 29 13.96 -11.16 -7.02
C GLU A 29 15.15 -10.24 -6.68
N LEU A 30 15.07 -8.96 -7.05
CA LEU A 30 16.10 -7.96 -6.77
C LEU A 30 16.10 -7.50 -5.29
N GLY A 31 15.19 -7.99 -4.45
CA GLY A 31 15.16 -7.68 -3.02
C GLY A 31 14.56 -6.31 -2.65
N PHE A 32 13.96 -5.60 -3.60
CA PHE A 32 13.29 -4.31 -3.33
C PHE A 32 11.96 -4.48 -2.57
N VAL A 33 11.33 -5.66 -2.66
CA VAL A 33 10.12 -5.98 -1.90
C VAL A 33 10.29 -7.28 -1.10
N ASN A 34 10.08 -7.19 0.22
CA ASN A 34 10.23 -8.34 1.11
C ASN A 34 9.10 -9.37 0.95
N ARG A 35 7.85 -8.91 0.82
CA ARG A 35 6.67 -9.77 0.67
C ARG A 35 5.58 -9.01 -0.08
N PHE A 36 4.98 -9.67 -1.06
CA PHE A 36 3.84 -9.14 -1.79
C PHE A 36 2.66 -8.83 -0.85
N GLY A 37 2.00 -7.69 -1.07
CA GLY A 37 0.79 -7.29 -0.35
C GLY A 37 0.97 -6.84 1.12
N PHE A 38 2.19 -6.88 1.67
CA PHE A 38 2.41 -6.53 3.09
C PHE A 38 2.86 -5.08 3.34
N GLY A 39 3.10 -4.30 2.27
CA GLY A 39 3.62 -2.93 2.38
C GLY A 39 2.72 -2.00 3.20
N LEU A 40 1.40 -2.01 2.94
CA LEU A 40 0.44 -1.15 3.64
C LEU A 40 0.32 -1.49 5.14
N GLN A 41 0.21 -2.78 5.47
CA GLN A 41 0.16 -3.22 6.87
C GLN A 41 1.43 -2.86 7.64
N ARG A 42 2.60 -2.99 6.99
CA ARG A 42 3.87 -2.58 7.58
C ARG A 42 3.94 -1.07 7.79
N ALA A 43 3.48 -0.28 6.83
CA ALA A 43 3.45 1.17 6.94
C ALA A 43 2.56 1.62 8.10
N GLU A 44 1.33 1.10 8.20
CA GLU A 44 0.43 1.37 9.34
C GLU A 44 1.07 1.05 10.69
N LYS A 45 1.69 -0.14 10.79
CA LYS A 45 2.39 -0.52 12.02
C LYS A 45 3.51 0.47 12.37
N LEU A 46 4.34 0.85 11.40
CA LEU A 46 5.45 1.79 11.63
C LEU A 46 4.95 3.19 12.00
N LEU A 47 3.83 3.64 11.43
CA LEU A 47 3.22 4.91 11.79
C LEU A 47 2.71 4.87 13.23
N ALA A 48 1.98 3.82 13.60
CA ALA A 48 1.49 3.61 14.97
C ALA A 48 2.64 3.52 15.98
N ASP A 49 3.67 2.71 15.70
CA ASP A 49 4.84 2.55 16.57
C ASP A 49 5.59 3.90 16.78
N ASN A 50 5.58 4.78 15.78
CA ASN A 50 6.20 6.10 15.83
C ASN A 50 5.28 7.22 16.37
N GLY A 51 4.04 6.89 16.73
CA GLY A 51 3.02 7.84 17.21
C GLY A 51 2.50 8.79 16.13
N ASN A 52 2.62 8.41 14.85
CA ASN A 52 2.08 9.18 13.72
C ASN A 52 0.61 8.80 13.45
N PRO A 53 -0.16 9.68 12.79
CA PRO A 53 -1.48 9.34 12.28
C PRO A 53 -1.46 8.14 11.31
N PRO A 54 -2.56 7.39 11.19
CA PRO A 54 -2.68 6.29 10.23
C PRO A 54 -2.62 6.81 8.79
N LEU A 55 -2.52 5.88 7.83
CA LEU A 55 -2.55 6.25 6.40
C LEU A 55 -3.90 6.87 6.04
N GLU A 56 -3.85 7.97 5.29
CA GLU A 56 -5.04 8.58 4.71
C GLU A 56 -5.13 8.18 3.24
N PHE A 57 -6.23 7.52 2.88
CA PHE A 57 -6.46 7.04 1.52
C PHE A 57 -7.39 7.99 0.76
N ASP A 58 -7.00 8.35 -0.45
CA ASP A 58 -7.82 9.07 -1.42
C ASP A 58 -7.89 8.22 -2.68
N ILE A 59 -8.99 7.48 -2.84
CA ILE A 59 -9.11 6.44 -3.85
C ILE A 59 -10.42 6.59 -4.59
N ASP A 60 -10.33 6.65 -5.92
CA ASP A 60 -11.44 6.52 -6.84
C ASP A 60 -11.08 5.53 -7.96
N ASP A 61 -11.92 5.44 -8.98
CA ASP A 61 -11.71 4.50 -10.09
C ASP A 61 -10.52 4.90 -10.99
N HIS A 62 -10.10 6.17 -10.95
CA HIS A 62 -9.07 6.77 -11.78
C HIS A 62 -7.74 6.98 -11.05
N ALA A 63 -7.74 7.07 -9.71
CA ALA A 63 -6.60 7.43 -8.89
C ALA A 63 -6.51 6.59 -7.60
N PHE A 64 -5.28 6.34 -7.17
CA PHE A 64 -4.97 5.74 -5.89
C PHE A 64 -3.94 6.62 -5.18
N GLY A 65 -4.40 7.39 -4.21
CA GLY A 65 -3.61 8.31 -3.40
C GLY A 65 -3.48 7.81 -1.97
N VAL A 66 -2.30 8.02 -1.39
CA VAL A 66 -2.04 7.77 0.03
C VAL A 66 -1.25 8.95 0.59
N THR A 67 -1.79 9.58 1.63
CA THR A 67 -1.11 10.64 2.37
C THR A 67 -0.55 10.07 3.67
N VAL A 68 0.74 10.33 3.90
CA VAL A 68 1.45 9.97 5.13
C VAL A 68 1.73 11.25 5.89
N ARG A 69 1.24 11.35 7.12
CA ARG A 69 1.47 12.52 7.99
C ARG A 69 2.45 12.19 9.10
N ALA A 70 3.22 13.19 9.49
CA ALA A 70 3.95 13.16 10.74
C ALA A 70 3.03 13.61 11.88
N ARG A 71 3.27 13.11 13.09
CA ARG A 71 2.63 13.64 14.30
C ARG A 71 2.91 15.14 14.43
N SER A 72 1.91 15.91 14.86
CA SER A 72 2.15 17.29 15.26
C SER A 72 3.07 17.30 16.48
N ARG A 73 3.91 18.34 16.58
CA ARG A 73 4.66 18.63 17.80
C ARG A 73 3.72 19.01 18.93
#